data_AF-A0A9D9HDV8-F1
#
_entry.id   AF-A0A9D9HDV8-F1
#
_cell.length_a   1.000
_cell.length_b   1.000
_cell.length_c   1.000
_cell.angle_alpha   90.00
_cell.angle_beta   90.00
_cell.angle_gamma   90.00
#
_symmetry.space_group_name_H-M   'P 1'
#
loop_
_entity.id
_entity.type
_entity.pdbx_description
1 polymer ?
#
loop_
_entity_poly.entity_id
_entity_poly.type
_entity_poly.pdbx_seq_one_letter_code
_entity_poly.pdbx_strand_id
1 'polypeptide(L)'
;MNTRKLLMAMAAIAAVAAGCSKEELEGGSESGQEKVAMSFSSEALTTRTSLEDGQKVVWTEDDAIGIFGGSAAVEEFVLTEIDPEDASRATFSGEAVPSDTYYAIYPFNPEAAIEGNVIST
;
A
#
# COMPACT_ATOMS: atom_id res chain seq x y z
N MET A 1 12.68 55.09 -26.83
CA MET A 1 12.49 55.11 -28.30
C MET A 1 11.14 54.48 -28.60
N ASN A 2 10.36 55.15 -29.45
CA ASN A 2 8.90 55.21 -29.44
C ASN A 2 8.17 54.14 -30.28
N THR A 3 7.02 53.70 -29.74
CA THR A 3 5.73 53.31 -30.32
C THR A 3 5.51 52.96 -31.82
N ARG A 4 5.03 51.72 -32.03
CA ARG A 4 3.73 51.27 -32.63
C ARG A 4 3.46 51.28 -34.16
N LYS A 5 3.07 50.06 -34.61
CA LYS A 5 1.96 49.68 -35.56
C LYS A 5 2.18 50.09 -37.04
N LEU A 6 1.77 49.39 -38.10
CA LEU A 6 0.58 48.57 -38.43
C LEU A 6 0.90 48.01 -39.88
N LEU A 7 0.57 46.79 -40.32
CA LEU A 7 -0.67 46.40 -41.02
C LEU A 7 -0.51 44.99 -41.66
N MET A 8 -1.48 44.11 -41.38
CA MET A 8 -2.23 43.14 -42.23
C MET A 8 -1.50 42.26 -43.28
N ALA A 9 -1.85 40.98 -43.49
CA ALA A 9 -3.23 40.46 -43.60
C ALA A 9 -3.41 38.96 -43.28
N MET A 10 -4.66 38.67 -42.92
CA MET A 10 -5.37 37.41 -42.67
C MET A 10 -4.99 36.16 -43.48
N ALA A 11 -5.01 35.02 -42.81
CA ALA A 11 -5.82 33.88 -43.26
C ALA A 11 -6.33 33.11 -42.03
N ALA A 12 -7.64 33.16 -41.81
CA ALA A 12 -8.33 32.28 -40.87
C ALA A 12 -8.55 30.93 -41.54
N ILE A 13 -8.14 29.84 -40.89
CA ILE A 13 -8.61 28.50 -41.25
C ILE A 13 -9.27 27.92 -40.00
N ALA A 14 -10.59 27.74 -40.12
CA ALA A 14 -11.45 27.15 -39.11
C ALA A 14 -11.16 25.65 -38.94
N ALA A 15 -11.40 25.18 -37.72
CA ALA A 15 -11.13 23.83 -37.23
C ALA A 15 -11.93 22.73 -37.95
N VAL A 16 -11.36 21.51 -37.95
CA VAL A 16 -12.13 20.26 -38.01
C VAL A 16 -11.49 19.18 -37.14
N ALA A 17 -12.27 18.81 -36.13
CA ALA A 17 -12.53 17.50 -35.52
C ALA A 17 -11.39 16.56 -35.08
N ALA A 18 -11.58 16.10 -33.85
CA ALA A 18 -10.85 15.07 -33.13
C ALA A 18 -10.51 13.82 -33.96
N GLY A 19 -9.25 13.43 -33.88
CA GLY A 19 -8.80 12.07 -34.09
C GLY A 19 -7.82 11.75 -32.98
N CYS A 20 -8.28 11.04 -31.95
CA CYS A 20 -7.41 10.38 -30.98
C CYS A 20 -6.59 9.32 -31.73
N SER A 21 -5.49 9.72 -32.35
CA SER A 21 -4.43 8.79 -32.73
C SER A 21 -3.44 8.75 -31.59
N LYS A 22 -3.73 7.91 -30.60
CA LYS A 22 -2.67 7.25 -29.85
C LYS A 22 -2.81 5.76 -30.13
N GLU A 23 -2.25 5.40 -31.26
CA GLU A 23 -1.99 4.03 -31.66
C GLU A 23 -0.97 3.43 -30.69
N GLU A 24 -1.37 2.29 -30.12
CA GLU A 24 -0.57 1.11 -29.76
C GLU A 24 0.40 1.25 -28.57
N LEU A 25 0.05 0.58 -27.48
CA LEU A 25 0.89 -0.50 -26.97
C LEU A 25 0.00 -1.48 -26.18
N GLU A 26 -0.37 -2.58 -26.86
CA GLU A 26 -0.60 -3.83 -26.17
C GLU A 26 0.67 -4.17 -25.39
N GLY A 27 0.50 -4.22 -24.08
CA GLY A 27 1.55 -4.51 -23.12
C GLY A 27 0.88 -4.41 -21.77
N GLY A 28 0.28 -5.51 -21.32
CA GLY A 28 -0.17 -5.65 -19.94
C GLY A 28 1.05 -5.52 -19.03
N SER A 29 1.37 -4.30 -18.65
CA SER A 29 2.08 -4.06 -17.40
C SER A 29 1.00 -3.79 -16.39
N GLU A 30 0.87 -4.71 -15.44
CA GLU A 30 0.39 -4.37 -14.11
C GLU A 30 1.12 -3.09 -13.72
N SER A 31 0.40 -1.97 -13.72
CA SER A 31 0.86 -0.74 -13.08
C SER A 31 0.80 -1.00 -11.58
N GLY A 32 1.60 -1.95 -11.10
CA GLY A 32 1.76 -2.24 -9.68
C GLY A 32 2.27 -0.97 -9.03
N GLN A 33 1.51 -0.45 -8.08
CA GLN A 33 1.97 0.67 -7.27
C GLN A 33 3.30 0.30 -6.63
N GLU A 34 4.25 1.24 -6.60
CA GLU A 34 5.58 1.00 -6.02
C GLU A 34 5.45 0.66 -4.53
N LYS A 35 5.96 -0.52 -4.15
CA LYS A 35 6.06 -0.93 -2.74
C LYS A 35 7.33 -0.33 -2.13
N VAL A 36 7.27 -0.05 -0.84
CA VAL A 36 8.44 0.42 -0.07
C VAL A 36 8.63 -0.45 1.16
N ALA A 37 9.88 -0.59 1.60
CA ALA A 37 10.21 -1.28 2.85
C ALA A 37 9.58 -0.57 4.05
N MET A 38 8.89 -1.33 4.90
CA MET A 38 8.22 -0.84 6.11
C MET A 38 8.49 -1.77 7.29
N SER A 39 8.21 -1.28 8.50
CA SER A 39 8.25 -2.09 9.71
C SER A 39 7.03 -1.82 10.59
N PHE A 40 6.49 -2.88 11.16
CA PHE A 40 5.35 -2.85 12.06
C PHE A 40 5.77 -3.43 13.41
N SER A 41 5.60 -2.67 14.48
CA SER A 41 5.93 -3.13 15.83
C SER A 41 4.65 -3.46 16.59
N SER A 42 4.62 -4.64 17.18
CA SER A 42 3.62 -4.99 18.18
C SER A 42 4.05 -4.48 19.54
N GLU A 43 3.15 -3.79 20.23
CA GLU A 43 3.37 -3.38 21.62
C GLU A 43 2.60 -4.29 22.58
N ALA A 44 3.18 -4.55 23.74
CA ALA A 44 2.55 -5.27 24.84
C ALA A 44 1.48 -4.37 25.48
N LEU A 45 0.31 -4.26 24.87
CA LEU A 45 -0.83 -3.62 25.52
C LEU A 45 -1.51 -4.64 26.43
N THR A 46 -1.55 -4.34 27.73
CA THR A 46 -2.23 -5.12 28.79
C THR A 46 -3.75 -5.24 28.57
N THR A 47 -4.31 -4.67 27.49
CA THR A 47 -5.75 -4.60 27.24
C THR A 47 -6.09 -4.98 25.79
N ARG A 48 -5.86 -6.25 25.43
CA ARG A 48 -6.79 -6.95 24.52
C ARG A 48 -7.85 -7.63 25.40
N THR A 49 -9.01 -7.00 25.57
CA THR A 49 -10.25 -7.73 25.93
C THR A 49 -10.52 -8.74 24.81
N SER A 50 -10.41 -10.06 24.93
CA SER A 50 -10.02 -10.95 26.01
C SER A 50 -9.12 -12.01 25.37
N LEU A 51 -7.87 -12.10 25.82
CA LEU A 51 -7.18 -13.38 25.91
C LEU A 51 -7.48 -13.82 27.35
N GLU A 52 -8.23 -14.91 27.56
CA GLU A 52 -8.64 -15.30 28.93
C GLU A 52 -7.41 -15.41 29.85
N ASP A 53 -7.58 -15.05 31.13
CA ASP A 53 -6.56 -14.99 32.19
C ASP A 53 -5.21 -15.65 31.84
N GLY A 54 -4.25 -14.82 31.42
CA GLY A 54 -2.84 -15.24 31.25
C GLY A 54 -2.42 -15.65 29.83
N GLN A 55 -3.31 -15.65 28.85
CA GLN A 55 -2.91 -15.83 27.45
C GLN A 55 -2.26 -14.53 26.94
N LYS A 56 -0.93 -14.53 26.88
CA LYS A 56 -0.13 -13.47 26.26
C LYS A 56 0.18 -13.89 24.83
N VAL A 57 0.19 -12.95 23.88
CA VAL A 57 0.76 -13.22 22.55
C VAL A 57 2.25 -13.46 22.73
N VAL A 58 2.76 -14.59 22.26
CA VAL A 58 4.19 -14.91 22.27
C VAL A 58 4.60 -15.14 20.83
N TRP A 59 5.44 -14.26 20.32
CA TRP A 59 5.98 -14.36 18.97
C TRP A 59 7.22 -15.27 18.94
N THR A 60 7.44 -15.90 17.78
CA THR A 60 8.56 -16.78 17.47
C THR A 60 9.17 -16.40 16.12
N GLU A 61 10.43 -16.77 15.87
CA GLU A 61 11.19 -16.32 14.69
C GLU A 61 10.52 -16.68 13.35
N ASP A 62 9.67 -17.72 13.31
CA ASP A 62 8.95 -18.17 12.12
C ASP A 62 7.58 -17.48 11.92
N ASP A 63 7.18 -16.58 12.82
CA ASP A 63 5.91 -15.87 12.70
C ASP A 63 5.94 -14.80 11.59
N ALA A 64 4.84 -14.73 10.85
CA ALA A 64 4.60 -13.71 9.84
C ALA A 64 3.19 -13.14 9.98
N ILE A 65 3.03 -11.88 9.60
CA ILE A 65 1.74 -11.17 9.54
C ILE A 65 1.44 -10.77 8.10
N GLY A 66 0.15 -10.70 7.77
CA GLY A 66 -0.32 -10.10 6.53
C GLY A 66 -0.66 -8.63 6.73
N ILE A 67 -0.19 -7.76 5.84
CA ILE A 67 -0.50 -6.32 5.82
C ILE A 67 -1.33 -5.99 4.59
N PHE A 68 -2.49 -5.36 4.80
CA PHE A 68 -3.24 -4.67 3.75
C PHE A 68 -2.99 -3.18 3.86
N GLY A 69 -2.48 -2.56 2.79
CA GLY A 69 -2.25 -1.12 2.71
C GLY A 69 -2.08 -0.69 1.27
N GLY A 70 -2.87 0.29 0.83
CA GLY A 70 -2.76 0.89 -0.50
C GLY A 70 -3.17 -0.02 -1.68
N SER A 71 -3.26 -1.33 -1.46
CA SER A 71 -3.72 -2.36 -2.39
C SER A 71 -4.68 -3.35 -1.70
N ALA A 72 -5.46 -4.10 -2.49
CA ALA A 72 -6.33 -5.16 -1.97
C ALA A 72 -5.59 -6.49 -1.73
N ALA A 73 -4.36 -6.62 -2.23
CA ALA A 73 -3.53 -7.80 -2.01
C ALA A 73 -2.89 -7.72 -0.62
N VAL A 74 -2.81 -8.87 0.05
CA VAL A 74 -2.09 -9.03 1.31
C VAL A 74 -0.59 -9.07 1.05
N GLU A 75 0.17 -8.32 1.83
CA GLU A 75 1.63 -8.32 1.79
C GLU A 75 2.21 -9.03 3.00
N GLU A 76 3.18 -9.90 2.79
CA GLU A 76 3.84 -10.65 3.87
C GLU A 76 4.86 -9.77 4.60
N PHE A 77 4.78 -9.75 5.92
CA PHE A 77 5.76 -9.13 6.80
C PHE A 77 6.27 -10.19 7.78
N VAL A 78 7.57 -10.45 7.74
CA VAL A 78 8.22 -11.48 8.55
C VAL A 78 8.78 -10.86 9.82
N LEU A 79 8.82 -11.64 10.90
CA LEU A 79 9.43 -11.20 12.14
C LEU A 79 10.93 -10.96 11.95
N THR A 80 11.43 -9.81 12.40
CA THR A 80 12.85 -9.43 12.31
C THR A 80 13.49 -9.17 13.67
N GLU A 81 12.69 -8.85 14.69
CA GLU A 81 13.17 -8.62 16.04
C GLU A 81 12.11 -9.06 17.06
N ILE A 82 12.54 -9.77 18.11
CA ILE A 82 11.75 -10.04 19.31
C ILE A 82 12.43 -9.33 20.47
N ASP A 83 11.65 -8.64 21.30
CA ASP A 83 12.16 -8.06 22.54
C ASP A 83 12.63 -9.20 23.47
N PRO A 84 13.92 -9.25 23.85
CA PRO A 84 14.47 -10.34 24.65
C PRO A 84 13.92 -10.39 26.07
N GLU A 85 13.32 -9.30 26.56
CA GLU A 85 12.70 -9.21 27.89
C GLU A 85 11.19 -9.50 27.82
N ASP A 86 10.58 -9.38 26.63
CA ASP A 86 9.15 -9.56 26.42
C ASP A 86 8.81 -10.03 25.00
N ALA A 87 8.68 -11.35 24.82
CA ALA A 87 8.33 -11.96 23.54
C ALA A 87 6.91 -11.60 22.98
N SER A 88 6.12 -10.77 23.66
CA SER A 88 4.91 -10.17 23.05
C SER A 88 5.18 -8.91 22.24
N ARG A 89 6.39 -8.38 22.34
CA ARG A 89 6.86 -7.23 21.57
C ARG A 89 7.78 -7.73 20.48
N ALA A 90 7.39 -7.49 19.24
CA ALA A 90 8.14 -7.88 18.06
C ALA A 90 8.02 -6.84 16.97
N THR A 91 9.05 -6.76 16.13
CA THR A 91 9.07 -5.98 14.89
C THR A 91 8.95 -6.95 13.72
N PHE A 92 8.04 -6.64 12.81
CA PHE A 92 7.86 -7.32 11.53
C PHE A 92 8.27 -6.38 10.41
N SER A 93 8.95 -6.89 9.38
CA SER A 93 9.40 -6.11 8.23
C SER A 93 8.97 -6.75 6.92
N GLY A 94 8.64 -5.92 5.95
CA GLY A 94 8.15 -6.33 4.63
C GLY A 94 8.02 -5.12 3.72
N GLU A 95 7.40 -5.32 2.56
CA GLU A 95 7.16 -4.24 1.59
C GLU A 95 5.67 -4.05 1.39
N ALA A 96 5.20 -2.81 1.40
CA ALA A 96 3.80 -2.49 1.13
C ALA A 96 3.66 -1.21 0.31
N VAL A 97 2.52 -1.05 -0.35
CA VAL A 97 2.16 0.20 -1.01
C VAL A 97 1.87 1.27 0.06
N PRO A 98 2.48 2.46 -0.01
CA PRO A 98 2.16 3.54 0.91
C PRO A 98 0.66 3.86 0.98
N SER A 99 0.13 3.93 2.19
CA SER A 99 -1.28 4.20 2.47
C SER A 99 -1.45 4.99 3.76
N ASP A 100 -2.58 5.68 3.88
CA ASP A 100 -2.98 6.37 5.12
C ASP A 100 -3.48 5.40 6.19
N THR A 101 -3.84 4.16 5.81
CA THR A 101 -4.37 3.16 6.72
C THR A 101 -3.85 1.78 6.35
N TYR A 102 -3.46 1.03 7.37
CA TYR A 102 -3.03 -0.35 7.25
C TYR A 102 -3.86 -1.25 8.16
N TYR A 103 -4.15 -2.46 7.70
CA TYR A 103 -4.74 -3.53 8.50
C TYR A 103 -3.77 -4.69 8.57
N ALA A 104 -3.53 -5.20 9.78
CA ALA A 104 -2.69 -6.37 10.01
C ALA A 104 -3.55 -7.58 10.37
N ILE A 105 -3.19 -8.74 9.84
CA ILE A 105 -3.77 -10.03 10.22
C ILE A 105 -2.68 -11.02 10.64
N TYR A 106 -3.05 -11.88 11.59
CA TYR A 106 -2.24 -13.00 12.02
C TYR A 106 -3.15 -14.22 12.24
N PRO A 107 -2.73 -15.44 11.83
CA PRO A 107 -1.49 -15.73 11.08
C PRO A 107 -1.52 -15.17 9.66
N PHE A 108 -0.35 -15.06 9.02
CA PHE A 108 -0.28 -14.74 7.59
C PHE A 108 -1.03 -15.81 6.78
N ASN A 109 -1.92 -15.37 5.90
CA ASN A 109 -2.56 -16.20 4.88
C ASN A 109 -2.40 -15.49 3.52
N PRO A 110 -1.69 -16.10 2.53
CA PRO A 110 -1.52 -15.51 1.20
C PRO A 110 -2.82 -15.40 0.39
N GLU A 111 -3.87 -16.13 0.77
CA GLU A 111 -5.21 -16.06 0.15
C GLU A 111 -6.12 -15.04 0.84
N ALA A 112 -5.63 -14.32 1.86
CA ALA A 112 -6.42 -13.31 2.52
C ALA A 112 -6.75 -12.15 1.59
N ALA A 113 -7.98 -11.64 1.71
CA ALA A 113 -8.48 -10.53 0.90
C ALA A 113 -9.20 -9.51 1.77
N ILE A 114 -9.17 -8.24 1.34
CA ILE A 114 -9.91 -7.15 1.98
C ILE A 114 -10.89 -6.50 0.99
N GLU A 115 -12.15 -6.44 1.39
CA GLU A 115 -13.20 -5.71 0.67
C GLU A 115 -13.84 -4.68 1.60
N GLY A 116 -13.53 -3.40 1.37
CA GLY A 116 -13.91 -2.32 2.28
C GLY A 116 -13.27 -2.50 3.66
N ASN A 117 -14.06 -2.91 4.65
CA ASN A 117 -13.61 -3.15 6.03
C ASN A 117 -13.78 -4.62 6.45
N VAL A 118 -14.05 -5.52 5.50
CA VAL A 118 -14.20 -6.96 5.76
C VAL A 118 -12.95 -7.68 5.25
N ILE A 119 -12.31 -8.42 6.15
CA ILE A 119 -11.18 -9.29 5.81
C ILE A 119 -11.67 -10.73 5.77
N SER A 120 -11.33 -11.44 4.70
CA SER A 120 -11.56 -12.89 4.55
C SER A 120 -10.22 -13.62 4.61
N THR A 121 -10.19 -14.77 5.27
CA THR A 121 -9.01 -15.62 5.47
C THR A 121 -9.38 -17.09 5.33
#